data_AF-A0A5E6N9N7-F1
#
_entry.id   AF-A0A5E6N9N7-F1
#
_cell.length_a   1.000
_cell.length_b   1.000
_cell.length_c   1.000
_cell.angle_alpha   90.00
_cell.angle_beta   90.00
_cell.angle_gamma   90.00
#
_symmetry.space_group_name_H-M   'P 1'
#
loop_
_entity.id
_entity.type
_entity.pdbx_description
1 polymer ?
#
loop_
_entity_poly.entity_id
_entity_poly.type
_entity_poly.pdbx_seq_one_letter_code
_entity_poly.pdbx_strand_id
1 'polypeptide(L)'
;MPYVFIKRQRGEYEELILRFFAYKDKYKLSKSQVAEFLNQYLDDMNKKDFDLCEYINSFRKMVDFVCKYFPCGFQKDTRNKSIPRVRFEAIAVGVHLALLEKPSLTNPDITWIESKGFKKQTTTDASNSTNRLKNRIEFVRDGLLGKLSEDRLSDE
;
A
#
# COMPACT_ATOMS: atom_id res chain seq x y z
N MET A 1 -27.30 -0.59 -28.81
CA MET A 1 -27.38 -1.01 -27.40
C MET A 1 -27.07 0.19 -26.52
N PRO A 2 -27.90 0.51 -25.51
CA PRO A 2 -27.78 1.76 -24.79
C PRO A 2 -26.52 1.77 -23.92
N TYR A 3 -25.77 2.84 -24.06
CA TYR A 3 -24.52 3.14 -23.36
C TYR A 3 -24.86 3.43 -21.88
N VAL A 4 -24.68 2.44 -21.02
CA VAL A 4 -24.79 2.62 -19.57
C VAL A 4 -23.57 3.43 -19.11
N PHE A 5 -23.82 4.65 -18.66
CA PHE A 5 -22.86 5.54 -18.01
C PHE A 5 -22.06 4.81 -16.90
N ILE A 6 -20.80 4.44 -17.17
CA ILE A 6 -19.83 4.07 -16.13
C ILE A 6 -19.33 5.35 -15.46
N LYS A 7 -20.18 5.95 -14.60
CA LYS A 7 -19.90 7.21 -13.88
C LYS A 7 -19.60 6.99 -12.39
N ARG A 8 -19.19 5.78 -11.96
CA ARG A 8 -19.03 5.40 -10.54
C ARG A 8 -17.74 4.64 -10.14
N GLN A 9 -16.66 4.68 -10.93
CA GLN A 9 -15.37 4.04 -10.56
C GLN A 9 -14.11 4.93 -10.64
N ARG A 10 -14.19 6.16 -11.16
CA ARG A 10 -13.00 7.01 -11.35
C ARG A 10 -12.32 7.41 -10.03
N GLY A 11 -13.12 7.86 -9.06
CA GLY A 11 -12.60 8.36 -7.78
C GLY A 11 -11.90 7.32 -6.92
N GLU A 12 -12.29 6.03 -6.99
CA GLU A 12 -11.69 5.00 -6.14
C GLU A 12 -10.23 4.72 -6.52
N TYR A 13 -9.93 4.62 -7.82
CA TYR A 13 -8.55 4.40 -8.28
C TYR A 13 -7.68 5.64 -8.06
N GLU A 14 -8.22 6.84 -8.28
CA GLU A 14 -7.55 8.11 -7.98
C GLU A 14 -7.22 8.23 -6.49
N GLU A 15 -8.15 7.83 -5.61
CA GLU A 15 -7.94 7.80 -4.16
C GLU A 15 -6.85 6.80 -3.76
N LEU A 16 -6.78 5.62 -4.39
CA LEU A 16 -5.69 4.65 -4.13
C LEU A 16 -4.33 5.21 -4.55
N ILE A 17 -4.24 5.85 -5.72
CA ILE A 17 -3.00 6.48 -6.18
C ILE A 17 -2.59 7.60 -5.22
N LEU A 18 -3.54 8.45 -4.80
CA LEU A 18 -3.30 9.51 -3.82
C LEU A 18 -2.81 8.95 -2.48
N ARG A 19 -3.44 7.88 -1.97
CA ARG A 19 -3.01 7.18 -0.76
C ARG A 19 -1.59 6.67 -0.87
N PHE A 20 -1.23 6.07 -2.01
CA PHE A 20 0.13 5.58 -2.22
C PHE A 20 1.16 6.70 -2.07
N PHE A 21 0.98 7.82 -2.78
CA PHE A 21 1.94 8.92 -2.72
C PHE A 21 1.96 9.61 -1.35
N ALA A 22 0.79 9.86 -0.77
CA ALA A 22 0.69 10.47 0.55
C ALA A 22 1.41 9.65 1.63
N TYR A 23 1.27 8.32 1.60
CA TYR A 23 1.91 7.45 2.57
C TYR A 23 3.37 7.14 2.24
N LYS A 24 3.77 7.00 0.97
CA LYS A 24 5.19 6.96 0.58
C LYS A 24 5.97 8.11 1.21
N ASP A 25 5.42 9.32 1.12
CA ASP A 25 6.12 10.53 1.56
C ASP A 25 5.99 10.79 3.07
N LYS A 26 4.83 10.47 3.67
CA LYS A 26 4.47 10.94 5.02
C LYS A 26 3.84 9.85 5.92
N TYR A 27 4.02 8.55 5.69
CA TYR A 27 3.41 7.50 6.54
C TYR A 27 3.77 7.60 8.03
N LYS A 28 4.93 8.18 8.37
CA LYS A 28 5.37 8.39 9.76
C LYS A 28 4.71 9.58 10.46
N LEU A 29 4.01 10.45 9.72
CA LEU A 29 3.50 11.75 10.21
C LEU A 29 1.97 11.83 10.32
N SER A 30 1.23 10.81 9.85
CA SER A 30 -0.23 10.85 9.76
C SER A 30 -0.91 10.76 11.13
N LYS A 31 -1.13 11.89 11.82
CA LYS A 31 -1.85 11.97 13.12
C LYS A 31 -3.36 12.25 13.00
N SER A 32 -3.82 12.62 11.81
CA SER A 32 -5.21 13.04 11.54
C SER A 32 -6.05 11.92 10.92
N GLN A 33 -7.35 12.17 10.79
CA GLN A 33 -8.24 11.28 10.04
C GLN A 33 -7.74 11.17 8.58
N VAL A 34 -7.88 9.98 8.01
CA VAL A 34 -7.40 9.65 6.65
C VAL A 34 -7.81 10.68 5.60
N ALA A 35 -9.08 11.10 5.58
CA ALA A 35 -9.57 12.06 4.59
C ALA A 35 -8.88 13.43 4.73
N GLU A 36 -8.72 13.92 5.96
CA GLU A 36 -8.03 15.17 6.26
C GLU A 36 -6.55 15.10 5.86
N PHE A 37 -5.89 13.98 6.17
CA PHE A 37 -4.50 13.75 5.77
C PHE A 37 -4.32 13.77 4.23
N LEU A 38 -5.21 13.11 3.49
CA LEU A 38 -5.13 13.08 2.02
C LEU A 38 -5.42 14.45 1.41
N ASN A 39 -6.40 15.18 1.93
CA ASN A 39 -6.72 16.55 1.48
C ASN A 39 -5.53 17.49 1.74
N GLN A 40 -4.96 17.45 2.95
CA GLN A 40 -3.80 18.26 3.30
C GLN A 40 -2.59 17.92 2.41
N TYR A 41 -2.35 16.64 2.16
CA TYR A 41 -1.27 16.23 1.26
C TYR A 41 -1.49 16.73 -0.17
N LEU A 42 -2.71 16.65 -0.69
CA LEU A 42 -3.05 17.15 -2.03
C LEU A 42 -2.85 18.67 -2.13
N ASP A 43 -3.33 19.43 -1.12
CA ASP A 43 -3.15 20.88 -1.06
C ASP A 43 -1.68 21.29 -0.97
N ASP A 44 -0.88 20.54 -0.20
CA ASP A 44 0.56 20.75 -0.11
C ASP A 44 1.25 20.50 -1.46
N MET A 45 0.91 19.40 -2.14
CA MET A 45 1.54 19.01 -3.40
C MET A 45 1.15 19.93 -4.56
N ASN A 46 -0.09 20.45 -4.58
CA ASN A 46 -0.52 21.43 -5.58
C ASN A 46 0.22 22.77 -5.50
N LYS A 47 0.85 23.08 -4.36
CA LYS A 47 1.63 24.31 -4.15
C LYS A 47 3.13 24.11 -4.36
N LYS A 48 3.57 22.87 -4.59
CA LYS A 48 4.98 22.50 -4.71
C LYS A 48 5.31 22.16 -6.15
N ASP A 49 6.52 22.50 -6.56
CA ASP A 49 7.14 21.85 -7.70
C ASP A 49 7.70 20.51 -7.24
N PHE A 50 7.30 19.42 -7.91
CA PHE A 50 7.74 18.07 -7.58
C PHE A 50 8.15 17.32 -8.85
N ASP A 51 9.10 16.39 -8.70
CA ASP A 51 9.58 15.60 -9.82
C ASP A 51 8.53 14.56 -10.24
N LEU A 52 7.73 14.91 -11.27
CA LEU A 52 6.72 14.04 -11.83
C LEU A 52 7.30 12.71 -12.34
N CYS A 53 8.50 12.73 -12.90
CA CYS A 53 9.16 11.54 -13.42
C CYS A 53 9.52 10.57 -12.28
N GLU A 54 10.00 11.09 -11.15
CA GLU A 54 10.25 10.30 -9.93
C GLU A 54 8.96 9.63 -9.44
N TYR A 55 7.86 10.38 -9.35
CA TYR A 55 6.59 9.87 -8.84
C TYR A 55 6.03 8.77 -9.76
N ILE A 56 6.06 8.98 -11.07
CA ILE A 56 5.65 7.98 -12.05
C ILE A 56 6.52 6.72 -11.95
N ASN A 57 7.84 6.89 -11.85
CA ASN A 57 8.78 5.76 -11.77
C ASN A 57 8.57 4.95 -10.48
N SER A 58 8.39 5.64 -9.35
CA SER A 58 8.12 5.02 -8.06
C SER A 58 6.82 4.22 -8.04
N PHE A 59 5.76 4.74 -8.67
CA PHE A 59 4.50 4.01 -8.83
C PHE A 59 4.64 2.80 -9.77
N ARG A 60 5.28 2.98 -10.93
CA ARG A 60 5.48 1.89 -11.92
C ARG A 60 6.30 0.75 -11.34
N LYS A 61 7.43 1.03 -10.70
CA LYS A 61 8.27 0.01 -10.05
C LYS A 61 7.49 -0.80 -9.02
N MET A 62 6.66 -0.14 -8.22
CA MET A 62 5.79 -0.79 -7.25
C MET A 62 4.77 -1.70 -7.93
N VAL A 63 4.06 -1.21 -8.96
CA VAL A 63 3.06 -2.00 -9.70
C VAL A 63 3.71 -3.20 -10.39
N ASP A 64 4.81 -3.00 -11.10
CA ASP A 64 5.53 -4.06 -11.82
C ASP A 64 5.99 -5.16 -10.87
N PHE A 65 6.49 -4.79 -9.69
CA PHE A 65 6.88 -5.74 -8.65
C PHE A 65 5.69 -6.55 -8.13
N VAL A 66 4.57 -5.87 -7.84
CA VAL A 66 3.34 -6.52 -7.37
C VAL A 66 2.80 -7.48 -8.44
N CYS A 67 2.71 -7.03 -9.70
CA CYS A 67 2.27 -7.86 -10.82
C CYS A 67 3.17 -9.10 -11.02
N LYS A 68 4.46 -8.97 -10.75
CA LYS A 68 5.41 -10.07 -10.93
C LYS A 68 5.36 -11.11 -9.80
N TYR A 69 5.23 -10.67 -8.55
CA TYR A 69 5.44 -11.54 -7.39
C TYR A 69 4.19 -11.80 -6.54
N PHE A 70 3.09 -11.06 -6.72
CA PHE A 70 1.87 -11.27 -5.94
C PHE A 70 0.79 -11.89 -6.83
N PRO A 71 0.47 -13.20 -6.69
CA PRO A 71 -0.46 -13.89 -7.58
C PRO A 71 -1.86 -13.27 -7.65
N CYS A 72 -2.32 -12.66 -6.55
CA CYS A 72 -3.60 -11.96 -6.47
C CYS A 72 -3.45 -10.42 -6.54
N GLY A 73 -2.25 -9.90 -6.81
CA GLY A 73 -1.94 -8.48 -6.70
C GLY A 73 -2.35 -7.91 -5.33
N PHE A 74 -3.21 -6.88 -5.35
CA PHE A 74 -3.75 -6.26 -4.13
C PHE A 74 -5.03 -6.92 -3.60
N GLN A 75 -5.58 -7.89 -4.31
CA GLN A 75 -6.79 -8.59 -3.87
C GLN A 75 -6.49 -9.53 -2.71
N LYS A 76 -7.53 -9.88 -1.96
CA LYS A 76 -7.42 -10.86 -0.88
C LYS A 76 -7.23 -12.27 -1.42
N ASP A 77 -8.00 -12.62 -2.44
CA ASP A 77 -8.01 -13.93 -3.10
C ASP A 77 -8.60 -13.78 -4.51
N THR A 78 -8.48 -14.83 -5.33
CA THR A 78 -8.92 -14.83 -6.74
C THR A 78 -10.44 -14.69 -6.92
N ARG A 79 -11.24 -14.88 -5.87
CA ARG A 79 -12.71 -14.74 -5.90
C ARG A 79 -13.15 -13.34 -5.51
N ASN A 80 -12.33 -12.60 -4.75
CA ASN A 80 -12.63 -11.26 -4.29
C ASN A 80 -12.18 -10.19 -5.30
N LYS A 81 -13.14 -9.50 -5.91
CA LYS A 81 -12.87 -8.42 -6.87
C LYS A 81 -12.55 -7.08 -6.23
N SER A 82 -12.76 -6.93 -4.92
CA SER A 82 -12.49 -5.68 -4.20
C SER A 82 -11.01 -5.58 -3.82
N ILE A 83 -10.48 -4.36 -3.84
CA ILE A 83 -9.15 -4.02 -3.33
C ILE A 83 -9.36 -3.28 -2.00
N PRO A 84 -9.17 -3.95 -0.85
CA PRO A 84 -9.29 -3.27 0.44
C PRO A 84 -8.21 -2.19 0.58
N ARG A 85 -8.61 -0.95 0.86
CA ARG A 85 -7.70 0.20 1.01
C ARG A 85 -6.52 -0.09 1.94
N VAL A 86 -6.78 -0.68 3.12
CA VAL A 86 -5.74 -1.01 4.11
C VAL A 86 -4.71 -2.01 3.55
N ARG A 87 -5.17 -3.02 2.81
CA ARG A 87 -4.29 -4.01 2.16
C ARG A 87 -3.48 -3.38 1.04
N PHE A 88 -4.11 -2.55 0.23
CA PHE A 88 -3.42 -1.78 -0.80
C PHE A 88 -2.32 -0.90 -0.20
N GLU A 89 -2.62 -0.12 0.83
CA GLU A 89 -1.65 0.77 1.49
C GLU A 89 -0.45 0.00 2.04
N ALA A 90 -0.72 -1.09 2.75
CA ALA A 90 0.34 -1.93 3.31
C ALA A 90 1.25 -2.49 2.21
N ILE A 91 0.65 -3.10 1.17
CA ILE A 91 1.41 -3.74 0.10
C ILE A 91 2.14 -2.70 -0.74
N ALA A 92 1.44 -1.69 -1.27
CA ALA A 92 2.00 -0.74 -2.21
C ALA A 92 3.15 0.06 -1.60
N VAL A 93 2.96 0.61 -0.40
CA VAL A 93 3.99 1.41 0.26
C VAL A 93 5.10 0.51 0.82
N GLY A 94 4.76 -0.67 1.37
CA GLY A 94 5.75 -1.62 1.86
C GLY A 94 6.68 -2.17 0.77
N VAL A 95 6.13 -2.48 -0.41
CA VAL A 95 6.89 -2.85 -1.61
C VAL A 95 7.82 -1.72 -2.03
N HIS A 96 7.29 -0.49 -2.11
CA HIS A 96 8.10 0.67 -2.46
C HIS A 96 9.29 0.85 -1.48
N LEU A 97 9.05 0.75 -0.17
CA LEU A 97 10.12 0.84 0.83
C LEU A 97 11.13 -0.31 0.72
N ALA A 98 10.68 -1.54 0.46
CA ALA A 98 11.58 -2.68 0.26
C ALA A 98 12.48 -2.48 -0.97
N LEU A 99 11.94 -1.90 -2.05
CA LEU A 99 12.70 -1.58 -3.26
C LEU A 99 13.67 -0.42 -3.07
N LEU A 100 13.35 0.56 -2.22
CA LEU A 100 14.32 1.60 -1.84
C LEU A 100 15.48 1.02 -1.04
N GLU A 101 15.20 0.09 -0.13
CA GLU A 101 16.23 -0.53 0.72
C GLU A 101 17.08 -1.55 -0.04
N LYS A 102 16.45 -2.34 -0.91
CA LYS A 102 17.11 -3.34 -1.75
C LYS A 102 16.61 -3.25 -3.21
N PRO A 103 17.19 -2.35 -4.04
CA PRO A 103 16.77 -2.17 -5.43
C PRO A 103 16.89 -3.42 -6.31
N SER A 104 17.76 -4.37 -5.93
CA SER A 104 17.97 -5.65 -6.61
C SER A 104 17.08 -6.78 -6.09
N LEU A 105 16.08 -6.48 -5.25
CA LEU A 105 15.17 -7.47 -4.68
C LEU A 105 14.44 -8.24 -5.80
N THR A 106 14.66 -9.55 -5.83
CA THR A 106 14.04 -10.48 -6.78
C THR A 106 13.68 -11.77 -6.06
N ASN A 107 12.62 -12.44 -6.53
CA ASN A 107 12.10 -13.69 -5.97
C ASN A 107 11.95 -13.66 -4.43
N PRO A 108 11.27 -12.65 -3.85
CA PRO A 108 11.05 -12.61 -2.42
C PRO A 108 10.18 -13.78 -1.96
N ASP A 109 10.34 -14.19 -0.70
CA ASP A 109 9.32 -14.99 -0.04
C ASP A 109 8.08 -14.13 0.18
N ILE A 110 6.92 -14.64 -0.24
CA ILE A 110 5.61 -14.01 -0.11
C ILE A 110 4.67 -14.79 0.80
N THR A 111 5.11 -15.93 1.37
CA THR A 111 4.26 -16.80 2.19
C THR A 111 3.72 -16.11 3.45
N TRP A 112 4.45 -15.11 3.97
CA TRP A 112 4.00 -14.25 5.07
C TRP A 112 2.67 -13.54 4.80
N ILE A 113 2.25 -13.39 3.54
CA ILE A 113 0.96 -12.79 3.19
C ILE A 113 -0.23 -13.62 3.69
N GLU A 114 -0.01 -14.92 3.94
CA GLU A 114 -1.02 -15.83 4.48
C GLU A 114 -0.97 -15.97 6.00
N SER A 115 0.02 -15.35 6.65
CA SER A 115 0.21 -15.38 8.10
C SER A 115 -0.95 -14.73 8.86
N LYS A 116 -1.13 -15.14 10.12
CA LYS A 116 -2.09 -14.52 11.04
C LYS A 116 -1.73 -13.05 11.29
N GLY A 117 -0.43 -12.78 11.45
CA GLY A 117 0.12 -11.43 11.61
C GLY A 117 -0.32 -10.49 10.48
N PHE A 118 -0.11 -10.88 9.22
CA PHE A 118 -0.52 -10.03 8.09
C PHE A 118 -2.04 -9.85 7.98
N LYS A 119 -2.80 -10.90 8.28
CA LYS A 119 -4.27 -10.81 8.30
C LYS A 119 -4.74 -9.76 9.32
N LYS A 120 -4.14 -9.71 10.52
CA LYS A 120 -4.44 -8.65 11.51
C LYS A 120 -4.01 -7.26 11.07
N GLN A 121 -2.88 -7.13 10.39
CA GLN A 121 -2.45 -5.83 9.84
C GLN A 121 -3.44 -5.27 8.80
N THR A 122 -4.29 -6.12 8.22
CA THR A 122 -5.17 -5.79 7.10
C THR A 122 -6.67 -5.96 7.37
N THR A 123 -7.09 -6.16 8.63
CA THR A 123 -8.52 -6.22 9.01
C THR A 123 -9.15 -4.84 9.16
N THR A 124 -10.48 -4.76 9.03
CA THR A 124 -11.25 -3.51 9.14
C THR A 124 -11.14 -2.85 10.52
N ASP A 125 -10.94 -3.63 11.59
CA ASP A 125 -10.73 -3.13 12.96
C ASP A 125 -9.32 -2.57 13.19
N ALA A 126 -8.44 -2.63 12.18
CA ALA A 126 -7.16 -1.95 12.18
C ALA A 126 -7.38 -0.43 12.07
N SER A 127 -7.63 0.19 13.23
CA SER A 127 -7.74 1.65 13.38
C SER A 127 -6.66 2.41 12.60
N ASN A 128 -7.04 3.57 12.06
CA ASN A 128 -6.18 4.43 11.26
C ASN A 128 -5.14 5.22 12.09
N SER A 129 -4.72 4.70 13.24
CA SER A 129 -3.67 5.37 14.01
C SER A 129 -2.35 5.31 13.25
N THR A 130 -1.53 6.35 13.41
CA THR A 130 -0.20 6.46 12.77
C THR A 130 0.63 5.19 12.99
N ASN A 131 0.61 4.68 14.22
CA ASN A 131 1.37 3.49 14.61
C ASN A 131 0.88 2.25 13.86
N ARG A 132 -0.43 2.08 13.66
CA ARG A 132 -0.95 0.92 12.91
C ARG A 132 -0.66 1.03 11.41
N LEU A 133 -0.72 2.23 10.83
CA LEU A 133 -0.29 2.47 9.44
C LEU A 133 1.19 2.15 9.24
N LYS A 134 2.03 2.67 10.13
CA LYS A 134 3.45 2.35 10.15
C LYS A 134 3.68 0.84 10.25
N ASN A 135 3.05 0.18 11.22
CA ASN A 135 3.25 -1.25 11.47
C ASN A 135 2.86 -2.10 10.26
N ARG A 136 1.71 -1.86 9.61
CA ARG A 136 1.29 -2.66 8.45
C ARG A 136 2.20 -2.46 7.23
N ILE A 137 2.67 -1.24 7.00
CA ILE A 137 3.61 -0.93 5.91
C ILE A 137 4.96 -1.60 6.17
N GLU A 138 5.47 -1.45 7.39
CA GLU A 138 6.76 -2.03 7.78
C GLU A 138 6.70 -3.56 7.83
N PHE A 139 5.55 -4.15 8.15
CA PHE A 139 5.32 -5.59 8.03
C PHE A 139 5.61 -6.10 6.62
N VAL A 140 5.04 -5.47 5.59
CA VAL A 140 5.26 -5.87 4.21
C VAL A 140 6.72 -5.68 3.81
N ARG A 141 7.31 -4.52 4.14
CA ARG A 141 8.73 -4.25 3.85
C ARG A 141 9.61 -5.34 4.47
N ASP A 142 9.42 -5.62 5.75
CA ASP A 142 10.22 -6.58 6.50
C ASP A 142 10.00 -8.00 5.97
N GLY A 143 8.77 -8.36 5.59
CA GLY A 143 8.46 -9.65 4.98
C GLY A 143 9.18 -9.87 3.66
N LEU A 144 9.14 -8.87 2.78
CA LEU A 144 9.86 -8.90 1.50
C LEU A 144 11.39 -8.96 1.66
N LEU A 145 11.92 -8.44 2.77
CA LEU A 145 13.34 -8.44 3.08
C LEU A 145 13.79 -9.61 3.96
N GLY A 146 12.88 -10.53 4.33
CA GLY A 146 13.20 -11.68 5.19
C GLY A 146 13.55 -11.29 6.64
N LYS A 147 12.94 -10.21 7.16
CA LYS A 147 13.20 -9.63 8.49
C LYS A 147 12.07 -9.83 9.49
N LEU A 148 11.01 -10.56 9.11
CA LEU A 148 9.93 -10.88 10.05
C LEU A 148 10.40 -11.94 11.03
N SER A 149 10.16 -11.67 12.31
CA SER A 149 10.31 -12.64 13.39
C SER A 149 9.05 -13.52 13.53
N GLU A 150 9.16 -14.64 14.23
CA GLU A 150 8.05 -15.58 14.39
C GLU A 150 6.85 -14.96 15.12
N ASP A 151 7.09 -14.15 16.16
CA ASP A 151 6.06 -13.39 16.89
C ASP A 151 5.25 -12.47 15.97
N ARG A 152 5.94 -11.83 15.01
CA ARG A 152 5.28 -10.98 14.01
C ARG A 152 4.38 -11.80 13.09
N LEU A 153 4.73 -13.05 12.78
CA LEU A 153 3.93 -13.93 11.91
C LEU A 153 2.76 -14.57 12.66
N SER A 154 2.95 -14.94 13.93
CA SER A 154 1.99 -15.68 14.76
C SER A 154 0.91 -14.80 15.39
N ASP A 155 1.18 -13.51 15.57
CA ASP A 155 0.34 -12.54 16.30
C ASP A 155 0.32 -12.70 17.84
N GLU A 156 1.40 -13.21 18.43
CA GLU A 156 1.59 -13.32 19.89
C GLU A 156 2.36 -12.14 20.48
#